data_AF-A0A183CVV7-F1
#
_entry.id   AF-A0A183CVV7-F1
#
_cell.length_a   1.000
_cell.length_b   1.000
_cell.length_c   1.000
_cell.angle_alpha   90.00
_cell.angle_beta   90.00
_cell.angle_gamma   90.00
#
_symmetry.space_group_name_H-M   'P 1'
#
loop_
_entity.id
_entity.type
_entity.pdbx_description
1 polymer ?
#
loop_
_entity_poly.entity_id
_entity_poly.type
_entity_poly.pdbx_seq_one_letter_code
_entity_poly.pdbx_strand_id
1 'polypeptide(L)' 'MIERHFFRDRLLKSFDFEFGFCIPNSKNTCEHIYDFPKLSESLINEMISSPYETRSDSFYFVEDRLIMHNKADYAYNGGD' A
#
# COMPACT_ATOMS: atom_id res chain seq x y z
N MET A 1 -9.42 2.59 5.51
CA MET A 1 -8.63 1.64 4.71
C MET A 1 -7.27 1.56 5.34
N ILE A 2 -6.79 0.36 5.63
CA ILE A 2 -5.47 0.14 6.16
C ILE A 2 -4.65 -0.52 5.06
N GLU A 3 -3.55 0.10 4.64
CA GLU A 3 -2.64 -0.45 3.65
C GLU A 3 -1.25 -0.64 4.24
N ARG A 4 -0.70 -1.84 4.09
CA ARG A 4 0.59 -2.22 4.67
C ARG A 4 1.53 -2.69 3.59
N HIS A 5 2.71 -2.09 3.53
CA HIS A 5 3.77 -2.43 2.60
C HIS A 5 4.89 -3.17 3.31
N PHE A 6 5.35 -4.26 2.72
CA PHE A 6 6.38 -5.14 3.25
C PHE A 6 7.45 -5.36 2.19
N PHE A 7 8.70 -5.47 2.62
CA PHE A 7 9.75 -6.09 1.83
C PHE A 7 10.14 -7.40 2.51
N ARG A 8 9.85 -8.54 1.87
CA ARG A 8 9.82 -9.86 2.51
C ARG A 8 8.94 -9.81 3.77
N ASP A 9 9.50 -10.15 4.94
CA ASP A 9 8.80 -10.16 6.22
C ASP A 9 8.93 -8.83 7.00
N ARG A 10 9.61 -7.82 6.44
CA ARG A 10 9.83 -6.53 7.09
C ARG A 10 8.77 -5.51 6.68
N LEU A 11 8.00 -5.01 7.64
CA LEU A 11 7.10 -3.87 7.43
C LEU A 11 7.89 -2.62 7.05
N LEU A 12 7.61 -2.05 5.88
CA LEU A 12 8.17 -0.78 5.42
C LEU A 12 7.34 0.39 5.93
N LYS A 13 6.03 0.32 5.75
CA LYS A 13 5.09 1.37 6.13
C LYS A 13 3.67 0.82 6.27
N SER A 14 2.92 1.40 7.18
CA SER A 14 1.48 1.23 7.30
C SER A 14 0.82 2.58 7.10
N PHE A 15 -0.21 2.61 6.27
CA PHE A 15 -1.08 3.75 6.05
C PHE A 15 -2.47 3.42 6.57
N ASP A 16 -3.09 4.39 7.24
CA ASP A 16 -4.46 4.31 7.69
C ASP A 16 -5.19 5.56 7.16
N PHE A 17 -6.17 5.34 6.29
CA PHE A 17 -6.89 6.39 5.59
C PHE A 17 -8.40 6.29 5.83
N GLU A 18 -9.03 7.41 6.13
CA GLU A 18 -10.49 7.53 6.18
C GLU A 18 -11.01 8.12 4.86
N PHE A 19 -12.00 7.47 4.25
CA PHE A 19 -12.58 7.93 2.99
C PHE A 19 -13.54 9.12 3.14
N GLY A 20 -14.00 9.42 4.36
CA GLY A 20 -15.08 10.37 4.60
C GLY A 20 -16.44 9.84 4.11
N PHE A 21 -17.29 10.73 3.61
CA PHE A 21 -18.64 10.37 3.16
C PHE A 21 -18.65 9.83 1.73
N CYS A 22 -19.13 8.59 1.56
CA CYS A 22 -19.36 7.99 0.25
C CYS A 22 -20.82 8.17 -0.18
N ILE A 23 -21.07 8.96 -1.23
CA ILE A 23 -22.42 9.19 -1.74
C ILE A 23 -22.96 7.88 -2.38
N PRO A 24 -24.18 7.43 -2.02
CA PRO A 24 -24.78 6.24 -2.63
C PRO A 24 -25.08 6.42 -4.13
N ASN A 25 -24.96 5.33 -4.90
CA ASN A 25 -25.26 5.30 -6.34
C ASN A 25 -24.54 6.37 -7.18
N SER A 26 -23.35 6.79 -6.74
CA SER A 26 -22.53 7.76 -7.44
C SER A 26 -21.08 7.28 -7.55
N LYS A 27 -20.26 8.01 -8.31
CA LYS A 27 -18.82 7.82 -8.36
C LYS A 27 -18.16 8.73 -7.32
N ASN A 28 -17.39 8.15 -6.42
CA ASN A 28 -16.63 8.85 -5.40
C ASN A 28 -15.13 8.79 -5.73
N THR A 29 -14.40 9.86 -5.44
CA THR A 29 -12.95 9.94 -5.59
C THR A 29 -12.36 10.38 -4.25
N CYS A 30 -11.25 9.78 -3.85
CA CYS A 30 -10.51 10.14 -2.64
C CYS A 30 -9.03 10.28 -2.99
N GLU A 31 -8.38 11.32 -2.48
CA GLU A 31 -6.95 11.55 -2.62
C GLU A 31 -6.29 11.38 -1.26
N HIS A 32 -5.24 10.55 -1.21
CA HIS A 32 -4.45 10.34 0.00
C HIS A 32 -3.03 10.89 -0.24
N ILE A 33 -2.68 11.95 0.48
CA ILE A 33 -1.33 12.55 0.42
C ILE A 33 -0.53 12.04 1.61
N TYR A 34 0.63 11.44 1.35
CA TYR A 34 1.51 10.93 2.39
C TYR A 34 2.98 11.08 2.02
N ASP A 35 3.82 11.27 3.03
CA ASP A 35 5.27 11.28 2.86
C ASP A 35 5.81 9.86 2.73
N PHE A 36 6.65 9.65 1.72
CA PHE A 36 7.36 8.39 1.56
C PHE A 36 8.36 8.19 2.71
N PRO A 37 8.45 6.99 3.33
CA PRO A 37 9.42 6.75 4.38
C PRO A 37 10.86 6.90 3.85
N LYS A 38 11.75 7.44 4.69
CA LYS A 38 13.18 7.42 4.38
C LYS A 38 13.70 5.99 4.46
N LEU A 39 14.07 5.42 3.33
CA LEU A 39 14.70 4.10 3.23
C LEU A 39 16.22 4.27 3.13
N SER A 40 16.99 3.33 3.67
CA SER A 40 18.45 3.33 3.48
C SER A 40 18.79 2.95 2.04
N GLU A 41 19.90 3.47 1.52
CA GLU A 41 20.38 3.13 0.17
C GLU A 41 20.57 1.61 -0.01
N SER A 42 21.05 0.92 1.03
CA SER A 42 21.20 -0.53 1.03
C SER A 42 19.87 -1.26 0.78
N LEU A 43 18.79 -0.82 1.45
CA LEU A 43 17.47 -1.42 1.33
C LEU A 43 16.86 -1.11 -0.04
N ILE A 44 17.05 0.11 -0.54
CA ILE A 44 16.60 0.51 -1.88
C ILE A 44 17.24 -0.41 -2.94
N ASN A 45 18.56 -0.61 -2.88
CA ASN A 45 19.26 -1.48 -3.82
C ASN A 45 18.79 -2.94 -3.71
N GLU A 46 18.50 -3.41 -2.50
CA GLU A 46 17.95 -4.75 -2.27
C GLU A 46 16.56 -4.92 -2.87
N MET A 47 15.67 -3.93 -2.69
CA MET A 47 14.33 -3.91 -3.28
C MET A 47 14.36 -3.86 -4.81
N ILE A 48 15.31 -3.13 -5.41
CA ILE A 48 15.49 -3.08 -6.87
C ILE A 48 15.97 -4.44 -7.42
N SER A 49 16.91 -5.09 -6.72
CA SER A 49 17.46 -6.38 -7.14
C SER A 49 16.55 -7.58 -6.85
N SER A 50 15.48 -7.39 -6.08
CA SER A 50 14.54 -8.44 -5.65
C SER A 50 13.10 -8.13 -6.09
N PRO A 51 12.79 -8.20 -7.41
CA PRO A 51 11.47 -7.84 -7.92
C PRO A 51 10.36 -8.73 -7.33
N TYR A 52 9.20 -8.13 -7.09
CA TYR A 52 8.00 -8.78 -6.51
C TYR A 52 8.16 -9.31 -5.07
N GLU A 53 9.29 -9.04 -4.42
CA GLU A 53 9.49 -9.28 -2.98
C GLU A 53 9.03 -8.12 -2.11
N THR A 54 8.83 -6.94 -2.70
CA THR A 54 8.01 -5.90 -2.08
C THR A 54 6.55 -6.19 -2.37
N ARG A 55 5.72 -6.26 -1.32
CA ARG A 55 4.30 -6.61 -1.40
C ARG A 55 3.47 -5.72 -0.51
N SER A 56 2.19 -5.58 -0.84
CA SER A 56 1.23 -4.87 0.00
C SER A 56 -0.06 -5.65 0.21
N ASP A 57 -0.68 -5.36 1.35
CA ASP A 57 -2.04 -5.72 1.67
C ASP A 57 -2.86 -4.45 1.90
N SER A 58 -3.96 -4.29 1.16
CA SER A 58 -4.91 -3.19 1.31
C SER A 58 -6.24 -3.72 1.86
N PHE A 59 -6.56 -3.35 3.09
CA PHE A 59 -7.74 -3.78 3.83
C PHE A 59 -8.78 -2.66 3.88
N TYR A 60 -10.00 -2.96 3.47
CA TYR A 60 -11.11 -2.01 3.42
C TYR A 60 -12.18 -2.41 4.43
N PHE A 61 -12.56 -1.47 5.28
CA PHE A 61 -13.52 -1.66 6.36
C PHE A 61 -14.72 -0.75 6.15
N VAL A 62 -15.90 -1.26 6.47
CA VAL A 62 -17.14 -0.48 6.61
C VAL A 62 -17.73 -0.86 7.96
N GLU A 63 -17.98 0.13 8.83
CA GLU A 63 -18.44 -0.10 10.22
C GLU A 63 -17.56 -1.11 10.97
N ASP A 64 -16.24 -0.91 10.92
CA ASP A 64 -15.21 -1.76 11.55
C ASP A 64 -15.20 -3.23 11.11
N ARG A 65 -15.96 -3.57 10.05
CA ARG A 65 -15.98 -4.91 9.46
C ARG A 65 -15.21 -4.93 8.17
N LEU A 66 -14.30 -5.88 8.04
CA LEU A 66 -13.54 -6.10 6.82
C LEU A 66 -14.49 -6.53 5.69
N ILE A 67 -14.51 -5.77 4.60
CA ILE A 67 -15.36 -6.05 3.43
C ILE A 67 -14.57 -6.42 2.17
N MET A 68 -13.32 -6.00 2.07
CA MET A 68 -12.48 -6.23 0.90
C MET A 68 -11.00 -6.26 1.29
N HIS A 69 -10.25 -7.15 0.65
CA HIS A 69 -8.82 -7.33 0.85
C HIS A 69 -8.15 -7.48 -0.51
N ASN A 70 -7.38 -6.46 -0.89
CA ASN A 70 -6.58 -6.46 -2.12
C ASN A 70 -5.11 -6.70 -1.80
N LYS A 71 -4.40 -7.29 -2.77
CA LYS A 71 -2.97 -7.59 -2.70
C LYS A 71 -2.27 -7.05 -3.93
N ALA A 72 -1.04 -6.59 -3.74
CA ALA A 72 -0.15 -6.22 -4.84
C ALA A 72 1.29 -6.64 -4.55
N ASP A 73 2.07 -6.82 -5.60
CA ASP A 73 3.52 -6.95 -5.58
C ASP A 73 4.15 -5.87 -6.48
N TYR A 74 5.41 -5.55 -6.21
CA TYR A 74 6.09 -4.42 -6.82
C TYR A 74 7.47 -4.81 -7.33
N ALA A 75 7.81 -4.35 -8.53
CA ALA A 75 9.14 -4.40 -9.10
C ALA A 75 9.65 -2.98 -9.38
N TYR A 76 10.89 -2.70 -8.99
CA TYR A 76 11.53 -1.37 -9.13
C TYR A 76 12.72 -1.39 -10.09
N ASN A 77 12.86 -2.44 -10.88
CA ASN A 77 13.96 -2.65 -11.83
C ASN A 77 13.75 -1.95 -13.19
N GLY A 78 12.74 -1.08 -13.32
CA GLY A 78 12.49 -0.29 -14.53
C GLY A 78 11.68 -1.00 -15.63
N GLY A 79 11.46 -2.32 -15.51
CA GLY A 79 10.79 -3.13 -16.53
C GLY A 79 11.67 -3.31 -17.77
N ASP A 80 12.06 -4.55 -18.07
CA ASP A 80 12.56 -4.92 -19.40
C ASP A 80 11.39 -5.24 -20.34
#